data_AF-A0A7R9R0H5-F1
#
_entry.id   AF-A0A7R9R0H5-F1
#
_cell.length_a   1.000
_cell.length_b   1.000
_cell.length_c   1.000
_cell.angle_alpha   90.00
_cell.angle_beta   90.00
_cell.angle_gamma   90.00
#
_symmetry.space_group_name_H-M   'P 1'
#
loop_
_entity.id
_entity.type
_entity.pdbx_description
1 polymer ?
#
loop_
_entity_poly.entity_id
_entity_poly.type
_entity_poly.pdbx_seq_one_letter_code
_entity_poly.pdbx_strand_id
1 'polypeptide(L)'
;MKLVLILGFIALSSALSISRQEVDNEWEKFKHEYRKNQYYANSNEEALRKQIFADTYDMIVRHNKEADEGIHTYRLGVNQFSDITDEEYRQMLTLDVSALEGQQTYDKKPYSIKAQLPESVDWRAKNVVTAVKNQGSCGSCFAFASVDTIESAHAIKTGTLVTLSPQNVIDCMGNP
;
A
#
# COMPACT_ATOMS: atom_id res chain seq x y z
N MET A 1 -61.12 4.65 30.41
CA MET A 1 -60.43 4.88 29.12
C MET A 1 -59.03 5.40 29.42
N LYS A 2 -58.00 4.58 29.20
CA LYS A 2 -56.59 5.00 29.31
C LYS A 2 -56.10 5.27 27.89
N LEU A 3 -55.80 6.53 27.55
CA LEU A 3 -55.05 6.87 26.35
C LEU A 3 -53.59 7.06 26.76
N VAL A 4 -52.72 6.18 26.29
CA VAL A 4 -51.26 6.35 26.36
C VAL A 4 -50.81 6.71 24.95
N LEU A 5 -50.41 7.97 24.75
CA LEU A 5 -49.80 8.44 23.51
C LEU A 5 -48.31 8.12 23.57
N ILE A 6 -47.88 7.13 22.79
CA ILE A 6 -46.47 6.80 22.60
C ILE A 6 -45.98 7.63 21.40
N LEU A 7 -45.26 8.71 21.66
CA LEU A 7 -44.51 9.45 20.64
C LEU A 7 -43.24 8.65 20.33
N GLY A 8 -43.24 7.95 19.19
CA GLY A 8 -42.06 7.27 18.66
C GLY A 8 -41.05 8.29 18.13
N PHE A 9 -39.90 8.40 18.78
CA PHE A 9 -38.72 9.04 18.20
C PHE A 9 -38.17 8.13 17.09
N ILE A 10 -38.38 8.51 15.84
CA ILE A 10 -37.65 7.92 14.71
C ILE A 10 -36.25 8.54 14.73
N ALA A 11 -35.29 7.83 15.32
CA ALA A 11 -33.88 8.15 15.10
C ALA A 11 -33.54 7.81 13.65
N LEU A 12 -33.54 8.83 12.79
CA LEU A 12 -33.06 8.70 11.42
C LEU A 12 -31.53 8.53 11.50
N SER A 13 -31.05 7.28 11.59
CA SER A 13 -29.63 7.00 11.43
C SER A 13 -29.30 7.21 9.95
N SER A 14 -28.93 8.43 9.58
CA SER A 14 -28.28 8.67 8.29
C SER A 14 -26.93 7.96 8.33
N ALA A 15 -26.87 6.74 7.81
CA ALA A 15 -25.62 6.23 7.29
C ALA A 15 -25.10 7.30 6.33
N LEU A 16 -23.92 7.85 6.62
CA LEU A 16 -23.25 8.81 5.76
C LEU A 16 -22.92 8.10 4.45
N SER A 17 -23.84 8.15 3.49
CA SER A 17 -23.55 7.78 2.11
C SER A 17 -22.74 8.90 1.50
N ILE A 18 -21.54 8.60 1.01
CA ILE A 18 -20.72 9.55 0.26
C ILE A 18 -21.53 10.04 -0.93
N SER A 19 -21.60 11.37 -1.11
CA SER A 19 -22.38 11.92 -2.21
C SER A 19 -21.70 11.61 -3.55
N ARG A 20 -22.48 11.41 -4.61
CA ARG A 20 -21.93 11.24 -5.96
C ARG A 20 -21.01 12.41 -6.35
N GLN A 21 -21.38 13.64 -5.96
CA GLN A 21 -20.58 14.83 -6.22
C GLN A 21 -19.21 14.79 -5.54
N GLU A 22 -19.14 14.24 -4.33
CA GLU A 22 -17.88 14.08 -3.60
C GLU A 22 -16.96 13.08 -4.29
N VAL A 23 -17.50 11.91 -4.69
CA VAL A 23 -16.74 10.93 -5.47
C VAL A 23 -16.25 11.54 -6.80
N ASP A 24 -17.09 12.30 -7.49
CA ASP A 24 -16.71 12.97 -8.73
C ASP A 24 -15.56 13.98 -8.51
N ASN A 25 -15.60 14.74 -7.42
CA ASN A 25 -14.55 15.70 -7.09
C ASN A 25 -13.22 14.99 -6.75
N GLU A 26 -13.27 13.94 -5.94
CA GLU A 26 -12.08 13.18 -5.55
C GLU A 26 -11.50 12.38 -6.72
N TRP A 27 -12.34 11.92 -7.65
CA TRP A 27 -11.90 11.29 -8.89
C TRP A 27 -11.07 12.24 -9.75
N GLU A 28 -11.51 13.49 -9.93
CA GLU A 28 -10.75 14.46 -10.73
C GLU A 28 -9.42 14.85 -10.05
N LYS A 29 -9.41 14.98 -8.71
CA LYS A 29 -8.15 15.18 -7.95
C LYS A 29 -7.20 14.02 -8.14
N PHE A 30 -7.69 12.79 -7.96
CA PHE A 30 -6.92 11.56 -8.14
C PHE A 30 -6.31 11.47 -9.54
N LYS A 31 -7.12 11.71 -10.59
CA LYS A 31 -6.63 11.68 -11.97
C LYS A 31 -5.54 12.72 -12.21
N HIS A 32 -5.66 13.90 -11.63
CA HIS A 32 -4.64 14.94 -11.74
C HIS A 32 -3.36 14.58 -10.98
N GLU A 33 -3.49 14.19 -9.71
CA GLU A 33 -2.37 13.87 -8.83
C GLU A 33 -1.51 12.72 -9.36
N TYR A 34 -2.16 11.64 -9.82
CA TYR A 34 -1.49 10.44 -10.32
C TYR A 34 -1.40 10.38 -11.86
N ARG A 35 -1.70 11.51 -12.53
CA ARG A 35 -1.63 11.69 -13.99
C ARG A 35 -2.37 10.59 -14.77
N LYS A 36 -3.55 10.18 -14.31
CA LYS A 36 -4.27 9.02 -14.85
C LYS A 36 -4.89 9.23 -16.22
N ASN A 37 -5.21 10.49 -16.58
CA ASN A 37 -5.84 10.84 -17.85
C ASN A 37 -5.10 10.31 -19.10
N GLN A 38 -3.79 10.09 -19.02
CA GLN A 38 -2.98 9.60 -20.13
C GLN A 38 -2.89 8.06 -20.23
N TYR A 39 -3.47 7.33 -19.26
CA TYR A 39 -3.32 5.87 -19.16
C TYR A 39 -4.58 5.09 -19.54
N TYR A 40 -5.76 5.71 -19.52
CA TYR A 40 -7.00 5.04 -19.91
C TYR A 40 -7.12 4.96 -21.43
N ALA A 41 -7.28 3.76 -21.96
CA ALA A 41 -7.31 3.51 -23.41
C ALA A 41 -8.55 4.11 -24.08
N ASN A 42 -9.67 4.21 -23.35
CA ASN A 42 -10.94 4.74 -23.85
C ASN A 42 -11.90 5.10 -22.69
N SER A 43 -13.05 5.70 -23.04
CA SER A 43 -14.08 6.11 -22.07
C SER A 43 -14.69 4.95 -21.28
N ASN A 44 -14.73 3.73 -21.84
CA ASN A 44 -15.26 2.57 -21.11
C ASN A 44 -14.29 2.13 -20.03
N GLU A 45 -12.98 2.14 -20.31
CA GLU A 45 -11.96 1.89 -19.30
C GLU A 45 -12.00 2.98 -18.22
N GLU A 46 -12.06 4.26 -18.59
CA GLU A 46 -12.17 5.34 -17.60
C GLU A 46 -13.41 5.18 -16.71
N ALA A 47 -14.56 4.79 -17.28
CA ALA A 47 -15.77 4.54 -16.50
C ALA A 47 -15.61 3.36 -15.52
N LEU A 48 -14.97 2.26 -15.95
CA LEU A 48 -14.64 1.13 -15.09
C LEU A 48 -13.70 1.54 -13.94
N ARG A 49 -12.64 2.28 -14.27
CA ARG A 49 -11.63 2.77 -13.30
C ARG A 49 -12.25 3.72 -12.28
N LYS A 50 -13.17 4.59 -12.72
CA LYS A 50 -13.96 5.46 -11.84
C LYS A 50 -14.86 4.67 -10.89
N GLN A 51 -15.46 3.57 -11.35
CA GLN A 51 -16.26 2.70 -10.49
C GLN A 51 -15.40 2.04 -9.40
N ILE A 52 -14.25 1.47 -9.79
CA ILE A 52 -13.29 0.88 -8.84
C ILE A 52 -12.80 1.93 -7.83
N PHE A 53 -12.54 3.15 -8.30
CA PHE A 53 -12.18 4.27 -7.43
C PHE A 53 -13.29 4.64 -6.45
N ALA A 54 -14.54 4.68 -6.89
CA ALA A 54 -15.67 4.97 -6.02
C ALA A 54 -15.79 3.93 -4.88
N ASP A 55 -15.65 2.64 -5.21
CA ASP A 55 -15.69 1.55 -4.24
C ASP A 55 -14.51 1.65 -3.25
N THR A 56 -13.32 1.96 -3.76
CA THR A 56 -12.11 2.15 -2.95
C THR A 56 -12.25 3.38 -2.03
N TYR A 57 -12.80 4.47 -2.52
CA TYR A 57 -13.01 5.69 -1.75
C TYR A 57 -14.03 5.47 -0.62
N ASP A 58 -15.12 4.75 -0.89
CA ASP A 58 -16.08 4.36 0.16
C ASP A 58 -15.45 3.49 1.24
N MET A 59 -14.59 2.54 0.85
CA MET A 59 -13.79 1.77 1.80
C MET A 59 -12.87 2.67 2.65
N ILE A 60 -12.17 3.63 2.04
CA ILE A 60 -11.27 4.55 2.75
C ILE A 60 -12.03 5.37 3.79
N VAL A 61 -13.16 5.97 3.42
CA VAL A 61 -13.98 6.80 4.32
C VAL A 61 -14.51 5.97 5.49
N ARG A 62 -15.03 4.77 5.22
CA ARG A 62 -15.55 3.86 6.25
C ARG A 62 -14.45 3.44 7.23
N HIS A 63 -13.30 2.99 6.71
CA HIS A 63 -12.14 2.61 7.51
C HIS A 63 -11.67 3.75 8.40
N ASN A 64 -11.58 4.97 7.84
CA ASN A 64 -11.07 6.13 8.57
C ASN A 64 -12.03 6.59 9.66
N LYS A 65 -13.35 6.41 9.48
CA LYS A 65 -14.33 6.62 10.55
C LYS A 65 -14.18 5.60 11.68
N GLU A 66 -13.99 4.33 11.34
CA GLU A 66 -13.71 3.29 12.34
C GLU A 66 -12.37 3.58 13.08
N ALA A 67 -11.39 4.16 12.39
CA ALA A 67 -10.15 4.63 13.02
C ALA A 67 -10.39 5.81 13.98
N ASP A 68 -11.30 6.75 13.67
CA ASP A 68 -11.72 7.82 14.58
C ASP A 68 -12.37 7.27 15.86
N GLU A 69 -13.04 6.12 15.75
CA GLU A 69 -13.65 5.40 16.87
C GLU A 69 -12.63 4.52 17.64
N GLY A 70 -11.37 4.50 17.22
CA GLY A 70 -10.29 3.71 17.85
C GLY A 70 -10.32 2.22 17.52
N ILE A 71 -11.11 1.80 16.54
CA ILE A 71 -11.19 0.40 16.08
C ILE A 71 -9.92 0.02 15.32
N HIS A 72 -9.39 0.95 14.52
CA HIS A 72 -8.14 0.79 13.77
C HIS A 72 -7.04 1.72 14.28
N THR A 73 -5.81 1.22 14.31
CA THR A 73 -4.61 2.00 14.68
C THR A 73 -3.95 2.71 13.49
N TYR A 74 -4.54 2.58 12.30
CA TYR A 74 -4.03 3.16 11.05
C TYR A 74 -5.17 3.70 10.20
N ARG A 75 -4.80 4.54 9.23
CA ARG A 75 -5.71 5.13 8.25
C ARG A 75 -5.38 4.72 6.84
N LEU A 76 -6.39 4.74 5.99
CA LEU A 76 -6.24 4.60 4.56
C LEU A 76 -6.25 5.98 3.88
N GLY A 77 -5.64 6.04 2.71
CA GLY A 77 -5.63 7.24 1.88
C GLY A 77 -5.67 6.87 0.41
N VAL A 78 -6.16 7.80 -0.41
CA VAL A 78 -6.09 7.68 -1.87
C VAL A 78 -4.62 7.64 -2.27
N ASN A 79 -4.27 6.70 -3.15
CA ASN A 79 -2.92 6.55 -3.70
C ASN A 79 -3.00 6.07 -5.15
N GLN A 80 -1.85 5.90 -5.83
CA GLN A 80 -1.79 5.52 -7.24
C GLN A 80 -2.51 4.20 -7.60
N PHE A 81 -2.86 3.38 -6.62
CA PHE A 81 -3.56 2.10 -6.78
C PHE A 81 -5.07 2.20 -6.52
N SER A 82 -5.61 3.39 -6.25
CA SER A 82 -7.02 3.54 -5.88
C SER A 82 -8.01 3.28 -7.03
N ASP A 83 -7.56 3.05 -8.27
CA ASP A 83 -8.41 2.72 -9.43
C ASP A 83 -8.16 1.31 -10.00
N ILE A 84 -7.43 0.47 -9.28
CA ILE A 84 -7.23 -0.94 -9.65
C ILE A 84 -7.86 -1.86 -8.63
N THR A 85 -8.33 -3.01 -9.09
CA THR A 85 -8.86 -4.05 -8.21
C THR A 85 -7.74 -4.71 -7.42
N ASP A 86 -8.10 -5.32 -6.30
CA ASP A 86 -7.21 -6.12 -5.48
C ASP A 86 -6.59 -7.31 -6.26
N GLU A 87 -7.33 -7.85 -7.24
CA GLU A 87 -6.83 -8.88 -8.16
C GLU A 87 -5.77 -8.33 -9.13
N GLU A 88 -6.02 -7.18 -9.76
CA GLU A 88 -5.02 -6.50 -10.60
C GLU A 88 -3.78 -6.12 -9.77
N TYR A 89 -3.98 -5.64 -8.55
CA TYR A 89 -2.89 -5.32 -7.62
C TYR A 89 -1.99 -6.54 -7.38
N ARG A 90 -2.58 -7.69 -7.04
CA ARG A 90 -1.83 -8.94 -6.86
C ARG A 90 -1.06 -9.34 -8.12
N GLN A 91 -1.74 -9.36 -9.26
CA GLN A 91 -1.14 -9.79 -10.52
C GLN A 91 0.04 -8.89 -10.96
N MET A 92 -0.01 -7.58 -10.67
CA MET A 92 1.02 -6.63 -11.10
C MET A 92 2.17 -6.45 -10.11
N LEU A 93 1.90 -6.53 -8.80
CA LEU A 93 2.82 -6.04 -7.77
C LEU A 93 3.33 -7.11 -6.80
N THR A 94 2.74 -8.30 -6.82
CA THR A 94 3.16 -9.40 -5.95
C THR A 94 3.97 -10.45 -6.73
N LEU A 95 4.76 -11.22 -5.99
CA LEU A 95 5.53 -12.34 -6.54
C LEU A 95 4.77 -13.64 -6.23
N ASP A 96 4.57 -14.48 -7.24
CA ASP A 96 4.14 -15.85 -7.02
C ASP A 96 5.33 -16.66 -6.48
N VAL A 97 5.27 -17.01 -5.21
CA VAL A 97 6.32 -17.78 -4.51
C VAL A 97 5.97 -19.26 -4.38
N SER A 98 4.94 -19.74 -5.08
CA SER A 98 4.51 -21.14 -5.01
C SER A 98 5.64 -22.10 -5.41
N ALA A 99 6.52 -21.69 -6.33
CA ALA A 99 7.69 -22.46 -6.75
C ALA A 99 8.78 -22.60 -5.66
N LEU A 100 8.75 -21.76 -4.63
CA LEU A 100 9.71 -21.74 -3.52
C LEU A 100 9.21 -22.51 -2.28
N GLU A 101 7.96 -22.99 -2.30
CA GLU A 101 7.40 -23.79 -1.20
C GLU A 101 8.23 -25.06 -0.98
N GLY A 102 8.75 -25.24 0.25
CA GLY A 102 9.54 -26.41 0.64
C GLY A 102 11.06 -26.28 0.48
N GLN A 103 11.57 -25.19 -0.11
CA GLN A 103 13.01 -24.92 -0.15
C GLN A 103 13.49 -24.24 1.16
N GLN A 104 13.67 -25.01 2.23
CA GLN A 104 14.45 -24.55 3.37
C GLN A 104 15.94 -24.77 3.13
N THR A 105 16.69 -23.68 2.89
CA THR A 105 18.16 -23.73 2.78
C THR A 105 18.88 -22.91 3.85
N TYR A 106 18.16 -22.28 4.78
CA TYR A 106 18.78 -21.43 5.79
C TYR A 106 19.09 -22.19 7.09
N ASP A 107 20.37 -22.50 7.29
CA ASP A 107 20.89 -22.92 8.59
C ASP A 107 20.67 -21.78 9.60
N LYS A 108 19.59 -21.85 10.38
CA LYS A 108 19.35 -20.96 11.51
C LYS A 108 20.38 -21.21 12.60
N LYS A 109 21.60 -20.69 12.45
CA LYS A 109 22.50 -20.54 13.59
C LYS A 109 21.88 -19.49 14.52
N PRO A 110 21.48 -19.84 15.75
CA PRO A 110 20.91 -18.86 16.66
C PRO A 110 21.96 -17.80 16.98
N TYR A 111 21.73 -16.57 16.52
CA TYR A 111 22.57 -15.45 16.87
C TYR A 111 22.17 -14.98 18.27
N SER A 112 23.00 -15.28 19.27
CA SER A 112 22.78 -14.80 20.64
C SER A 112 23.22 -13.34 20.73
N ILE A 113 22.26 -12.42 20.73
CA ILE A 113 22.52 -11.01 21.05
C ILE A 113 22.75 -10.92 22.56
N LYS A 114 24.01 -10.75 22.97
CA LYS A 114 24.39 -10.55 24.38
C LYS A 114 24.37 -9.07 24.82
N ALA A 115 23.95 -8.17 23.94
CA ALA A 115 23.96 -6.73 24.17
C ALA A 115 22.56 -6.20 24.54
N GLN A 116 22.51 -5.18 25.38
CA GLN A 116 21.30 -4.40 25.58
C GLN A 116 20.95 -3.67 24.29
N LEU A 117 19.76 -3.91 23.76
CA LEU A 117 19.27 -3.26 22.54
C LEU A 117 18.72 -1.88 22.86
N PRO A 118 18.83 -0.91 21.93
CA PRO A 118 18.15 0.36 22.06
C PRO A 118 16.62 0.17 21.97
N GLU A 119 15.88 1.10 22.59
CA GLU A 119 14.41 1.09 22.56
C GLU A 119 13.84 1.26 21.14
N SER A 120 14.53 2.02 20.29
CA SER A 120 14.17 2.21 18.89
C SER A 120 15.40 2.38 17.99
N VAL A 121 15.25 2.01 16.71
CA VAL A 121 16.26 2.21 15.67
C VAL A 121 15.58 2.76 14.42
N ASP A 122 16.10 3.87 13.90
CA ASP A 122 15.77 4.37 12.57
C ASP A 122 17.05 4.46 11.73
N TRP A 123 17.16 3.61 10.71
CA TRP A 123 18.32 3.60 9.80
C TRP A 123 18.35 4.83 8.88
N ARG A 124 17.22 5.49 8.65
CA ARG A 124 17.17 6.74 7.88
C ARG A 124 17.88 7.86 8.64
N ALA A 125 17.70 7.92 9.95
CA ALA A 125 18.41 8.88 10.82
C ALA A 125 19.93 8.67 10.84
N LYS A 126 20.41 7.50 10.39
CA LYS A 126 21.83 7.18 10.23
C LYS A 126 22.35 7.44 8.82
N ASN A 127 21.52 7.95 7.90
CA ASN A 127 21.86 8.21 6.50
C ASN A 127 22.39 6.97 5.75
N VAL A 128 21.87 5.78 6.08
CA VAL A 128 22.24 4.52 5.40
C VAL A 128 21.10 3.94 4.55
N VAL A 129 20.06 4.72 4.28
CA VAL A 129 18.90 4.29 3.49
C VAL A 129 18.77 5.23 2.30
N THR A 130 18.63 4.68 1.09
CA THR A 130 18.44 5.46 -0.14
C THR A 130 17.02 6.04 -0.23
N ALA A 131 16.76 6.88 -1.24
CA ALA A 131 15.42 7.37 -1.52
C ALA A 131 14.48 6.20 -1.87
N VAL A 132 13.20 6.33 -1.50
CA VAL A 132 12.16 5.35 -1.85
C VAL A 132 12.08 5.21 -3.38
N LYS A 133 12.14 3.97 -3.86
CA LYS A 133 12.06 3.63 -5.28
C LYS A 133 10.66 3.17 -5.66
N ASN A 134 10.40 2.95 -6.95
CA ASN A 134 9.11 2.48 -7.46
C ASN A 134 9.32 1.32 -8.46
N GLN A 135 8.75 0.15 -8.14
CA GLN A 135 8.85 -1.05 -8.99
C GLN A 135 7.98 -1.01 -10.25
N GLY A 136 7.07 -0.03 -10.35
CA GLY A 136 6.10 0.07 -11.44
C GLY A 136 5.11 -1.09 -11.43
N SER A 137 4.68 -1.53 -12.61
CA SER A 137 3.73 -2.65 -12.79
C SER A 137 4.45 -4.00 -12.95
N CYS A 138 5.53 -4.21 -12.21
CA CYS A 138 6.35 -5.41 -12.27
C CYS A 138 6.42 -6.03 -10.87
N GLY A 139 6.23 -7.34 -10.74
CA GLY A 139 6.37 -8.11 -9.49
C GLY A 139 7.82 -8.25 -9.01
N SER A 140 8.63 -7.20 -9.15
CA SER A 140 10.06 -7.17 -8.85
C SER A 140 10.38 -6.72 -7.42
N CYS A 141 9.41 -6.75 -6.51
CA CYS A 141 9.60 -6.35 -5.12
C CYS A 141 10.79 -7.06 -4.44
N PHE A 142 11.05 -8.32 -4.78
CA PHE A 142 12.20 -9.09 -4.30
C PHE A 142 13.55 -8.46 -4.68
N ALA A 143 13.65 -7.90 -5.90
CA ALA A 143 14.86 -7.26 -6.41
C ALA A 143 15.13 -5.95 -5.68
N PHE A 144 14.09 -5.13 -5.48
CA PHE A 144 14.17 -3.89 -4.71
C PHE A 144 14.54 -4.15 -3.24
N ALA A 145 13.88 -5.10 -2.58
CA ALA A 145 14.19 -5.46 -1.20
C ALA A 145 15.64 -5.97 -1.02
N SER A 146 16.11 -6.78 -1.97
CA SER A 146 17.50 -7.29 -1.97
C SER A 146 18.50 -6.16 -2.15
N VAL A 147 18.27 -5.29 -3.14
CA VAL A 147 19.14 -4.14 -3.42
C VAL A 147 19.19 -3.17 -2.25
N ASP A 148 18.04 -2.77 -1.69
CA ASP A 148 17.98 -1.81 -0.57
C ASP A 148 18.71 -2.32 0.68
N THR A 149 18.65 -3.65 0.91
CA THR A 149 19.39 -4.31 1.99
C THR A 149 20.90 -4.25 1.76
N ILE A 150 21.36 -4.51 0.53
CA ILE A 150 22.79 -4.45 0.16
C ILE A 150 23.31 -3.01 0.22
N GLU A 151 22.54 -2.03 -0.28
CA GLU A 151 22.85 -0.61 -0.19
C GLU A 151 23.08 -0.19 1.27
N SER A 152 22.15 -0.58 2.16
CA SER A 152 22.23 -0.26 3.59
C SER A 152 23.42 -0.93 4.26
N ALA A 153 23.65 -2.22 3.99
CA ALA A 153 24.80 -2.95 4.53
C ALA A 153 26.13 -2.36 4.06
N HIS A 154 26.22 -1.97 2.78
CA HIS A 154 27.37 -1.29 2.22
C HIS A 154 27.62 0.04 2.94
N ALA A 155 26.59 0.88 3.08
CA ALA A 155 26.70 2.17 3.75
C ALA A 155 27.10 2.04 5.22
N ILE A 156 26.56 1.06 5.95
CA ILE A 156 26.96 0.76 7.33
C ILE A 156 28.44 0.36 7.41
N LYS A 157 28.93 -0.43 6.44
CA LYS A 157 30.30 -0.95 6.46
C LYS A 157 31.33 0.08 6.01
N THR A 158 31.02 0.87 4.99
CA THR A 158 31.99 1.74 4.29
C THR A 158 31.79 3.21 4.60
N GLY A 159 30.66 3.61 5.19
CA GLY A 159 30.25 5.00 5.33
C GLY A 159 29.76 5.66 4.05
N THR A 160 29.70 4.92 2.92
CA THR A 160 29.28 5.45 1.62
C THR A 160 27.94 4.89 1.22
N LEU A 161 26.91 5.74 1.14
CA LEU A 161 25.62 5.37 0.58
C LEU A 161 25.67 5.40 -0.96
N VAL A 162 25.29 4.29 -1.58
CA VAL A 162 25.24 4.15 -3.04
C VAL A 162 23.84 3.72 -3.44
N THR A 163 23.44 4.06 -4.67
CA THR A 163 22.23 3.51 -5.29
C THR A 163 22.63 2.42 -6.27
N LEU A 164 22.16 1.21 -6.03
CA LEU A 164 22.41 0.04 -6.88
C LEU A 164 21.23 -0.18 -7.83
N SER A 165 21.39 -1.11 -8.79
CA SER A 165 20.41 -1.37 -9.85
C SER A 165 19.55 -2.59 -9.52
N PRO A 166 18.24 -2.42 -9.18
CA PRO A 166 17.29 -3.52 -9.12
C PRO A 166 17.16 -4.23 -10.47
N GLN A 167 17.30 -3.50 -11.58
CA GLN A 167 17.21 -4.06 -12.93
C GLN A 167 18.31 -5.10 -13.18
N ASN A 168 19.52 -4.89 -12.64
CA ASN A 168 20.58 -5.90 -12.75
C ASN A 168 20.18 -7.21 -12.07
N VAL A 169 19.52 -7.14 -10.92
CA VAL A 169 19.01 -8.34 -10.24
C VAL A 169 17.93 -9.01 -11.10
N ILE A 170 16.97 -8.25 -11.63
CA ILE A 170 15.89 -8.75 -12.48
C ILE A 170 16.44 -9.46 -13.74
N ASP A 171 17.41 -8.85 -14.42
CA ASP A 171 17.92 -9.37 -15.69
C ASP A 171 18.83 -10.60 -15.53
N CYS A 172 19.52 -10.71 -14.39
CA CYS A 172 20.58 -11.70 -14.20
C CYS A 172 20.21 -12.83 -13.23
N MET A 173 19.34 -12.59 -12.27
CA MET A 173 18.74 -13.62 -11.44
C MET A 173 17.41 -13.95 -12.10
N GLY A 174 17.38 -15.03 -12.90
CA GLY A 174 16.17 -15.44 -13.62
C GLY A 174 14.94 -15.42 -12.70
N ASN A 175 13.78 -15.05 -13.27
CA ASN A 175 12.55 -14.91 -12.48
C ASN A 175 12.35 -16.14 -11.58
N PRO A 176 12.32 -15.96 -10.24
CA PRO A 176 12.07 -17.05 -9.31
C PRO A 176 10.65 -17.62 -9.48
#